data_AF-A0A9N8GX76-F1
#
_entry.id   AF-A0A9N8GX76-F1
#
_cell.length_a   1.000
_cell.length_b   1.000
_cell.length_c   1.000
_cell.angle_alpha   90.00
_cell.angle_beta   90.00
_cell.angle_gamma   90.00
#
_symmetry.space_group_name_H-M   'P 1'
#
loop_
_entity.id
_entity.type
_entity.pdbx_description
1 polymer ?
#
loop_
_entity_poly.entity_id
_entity_poly.type
_entity_poly.pdbx_seq_one_letter_code
_entity_poly.pdbx_strand_id
1 'polypeptide(L)'
;MQLSQINLISAISTEIEKQIPGIPAEPRYMNAIIKAANLVCEEFKKPLVKTSEGMGLAAWLASDDVGASSKYMASVLSGQFNAPHHYPWDGADLGRCIRLLEAVPELASQLHEMKVCSPQWSAVIDNWDKWKELYEAGEGKELYQEIKSAYKSIETNKGV
;
A
#
# COMPACT_ATOMS: atom_id res chain seq x y z
N MET A 1 -7.99 -4.82 20.55
CA MET A 1 -7.30 -3.70 21.22
C MET A 1 -8.34 -2.60 21.46
N GLN A 2 -8.39 -1.97 22.64
CA GLN A 2 -9.35 -0.89 22.91
C GLN A 2 -8.59 0.40 23.22
N LEU A 3 -8.61 1.34 22.27
CA LEU A 3 -8.03 2.67 22.45
C LEU A 3 -8.91 3.51 23.40
N SER A 4 -8.28 4.21 24.33
CA SER A 4 -8.96 5.17 25.22
C SER A 4 -9.19 6.49 24.48
N GLN A 5 -10.45 6.78 24.15
CA GLN A 5 -10.86 8.01 23.49
C GLN A 5 -10.48 9.26 24.31
N ILE A 6 -10.67 9.24 25.63
CA ILE A 6 -10.35 10.38 26.51
C ILE A 6 -8.84 10.68 26.48
N ASN A 7 -8.00 9.64 26.52
CA ASN A 7 -6.55 9.84 26.47
C ASN A 7 -6.11 10.37 25.09
N LEU A 8 -6.75 9.93 24.01
CA LEU A 8 -6.51 10.45 22.67
C LEU A 8 -6.91 11.93 22.54
N ILE A 9 -8.08 12.31 23.06
CA ILE A 9 -8.52 13.71 23.10
C ILE A 9 -7.48 14.55 23.84
N SER A 10 -7.06 14.12 25.04
CA SER A 10 -6.05 14.83 25.83
C SER A 10 -4.71 14.97 25.09
N ALA A 11 -4.25 13.92 24.41
CA ALA A 11 -3.01 13.95 23.66
C ALA A 11 -3.07 14.91 22.46
N ILE A 12 -4.16 14.86 21.69
CA ILE A 12 -4.38 15.77 20.54
C ILE A 12 -4.47 17.23 21.02
N SER A 13 -5.26 17.51 22.07
CA SER A 13 -5.36 18.86 22.65
C SER A 13 -3.99 19.39 23.10
N THR A 14 -3.20 18.55 23.77
CA THR A 14 -1.86 18.92 24.24
C THR A 14 -0.93 19.25 23.08
N GLU A 15 -0.99 18.47 22.01
CA GLU A 15 -0.14 18.70 20.83
C GLU A 15 -0.56 19.98 20.08
N ILE A 16 -1.85 20.27 19.99
CA ILE A 16 -2.35 21.51 19.37
C ILE A 16 -1.87 22.74 20.16
N GLU A 17 -1.95 22.72 21.49
CA GLU A 17 -1.47 23.84 22.34
C GLU A 17 0.03 24.09 22.15
N LYS A 18 0.84 23.04 21.98
CA LYS A 18 2.27 23.20 21.70
C LYS A 18 2.52 23.90 20.35
N GLN A 19 1.73 23.55 19.34
CA GLN A 19 1.86 24.12 18.00
C GLN A 19 1.24 25.53 17.90
N ILE A 20 0.22 25.82 18.71
CA ILE A 20 -0.49 27.09 18.75
C ILE A 20 -0.66 27.52 20.21
N PRO A 21 0.38 28.13 20.82
CA PRO A 21 0.32 28.55 22.21
C PRO A 21 -0.78 29.59 22.46
N GLY A 22 -1.54 29.40 23.53
CA GLY A 22 -2.65 30.28 23.91
C GLY A 22 -3.87 30.14 23.02
N ILE A 23 -4.08 28.98 22.38
CA ILE A 23 -5.27 28.76 21.55
C ILE A 23 -6.53 28.92 22.43
N PRO A 24 -7.51 29.74 22.01
CA PRO A 24 -8.74 29.91 22.78
C PRO A 24 -9.49 28.59 22.93
N ALA A 25 -9.97 28.31 24.15
CA ALA A 25 -10.76 27.12 24.47
C ALA A 25 -12.20 27.23 23.93
N GLU A 26 -12.33 27.21 22.60
CA GLU A 26 -13.63 27.30 21.92
C GLU A 26 -14.26 25.91 21.74
N PRO A 27 -15.57 25.75 21.99
CA PRO A 27 -16.27 24.48 21.81
C PRO A 27 -16.10 23.86 20.42
N ARG A 28 -15.98 24.68 19.37
CA ARG A 28 -15.78 24.21 18.00
C ARG A 28 -14.47 23.43 17.81
N TYR A 29 -13.39 23.82 18.50
CA TYR A 29 -12.11 23.13 18.40
C TYR A 29 -12.14 21.81 19.18
N MET A 30 -12.71 21.82 20.38
CA MET A 30 -12.90 20.60 21.17
C MET A 30 -13.77 19.57 20.44
N ASN A 31 -14.86 20.00 19.79
CA ASN A 31 -15.71 19.12 18.99
C ASN A 31 -14.94 18.49 17.81
N ALA A 32 -14.05 19.23 17.16
CA ALA A 32 -13.20 18.69 16.09
C ALA A 32 -12.22 17.64 16.61
N ILE A 33 -11.61 17.86 17.77
CA ILE A 33 -10.70 16.92 18.43
C ILE A 33 -11.44 15.63 18.82
N ILE A 34 -12.63 15.75 19.41
CA ILE A 34 -13.49 14.61 19.76
C ILE A 34 -13.83 13.82 18.50
N LYS A 35 -14.20 14.48 17.40
CA LYS A 35 -14.50 13.82 16.14
C LYS A 35 -13.29 13.05 15.60
N ALA A 36 -12.10 13.63 15.65
CA ALA A 36 -10.87 12.96 15.24
C ALA A 36 -10.58 11.72 16.11
N ALA A 37 -10.69 11.86 17.44
CA ALA A 37 -10.51 10.74 18.37
C ALA A 37 -11.52 9.62 18.14
N ASN A 38 -12.79 9.95 17.85
CA ASN A 38 -13.83 8.97 17.52
C ASN A 38 -13.46 8.17 16.28
N LEU A 39 -13.09 8.85 15.20
CA LEU A 39 -12.71 8.21 13.95
C LEU A 39 -11.56 7.22 14.16
N VAL A 40 -10.53 7.61 14.92
CA VAL A 40 -9.40 6.72 15.25
C VAL A 40 -9.88 5.53 16.07
N CYS A 41 -10.63 5.75 17.14
CA CYS A 41 -11.16 4.66 17.97
C CYS A 41 -12.05 3.70 17.17
N GLU A 42 -12.87 4.20 16.25
CA GLU A 42 -13.75 3.41 15.39
C GLU A 42 -12.94 2.57 14.40
N GLU A 43 -11.92 3.14 13.76
CA GLU A 43 -11.06 2.41 12.83
C GLU A 43 -10.33 1.26 13.53
N PHE A 44 -9.74 1.52 14.70
CA PHE A 44 -9.00 0.50 15.46
C PHE A 44 -9.88 -0.57 16.12
N LYS A 45 -11.21 -0.39 16.12
CA LYS A 45 -12.15 -1.46 16.51
C LYS A 45 -12.40 -2.44 15.38
N LYS A 46 -12.18 -2.05 14.12
CA LYS A 46 -12.37 -2.93 12.98
C LYS A 46 -11.27 -4.00 12.98
N PRO A 47 -11.59 -5.26 12.66
CA PRO A 47 -10.56 -6.27 12.46
C PRO A 47 -9.74 -5.90 11.22
N LEU A 48 -8.43 -6.13 11.29
CA LEU A 48 -7.60 -6.08 10.09
C LEU A 48 -8.01 -7.22 9.16
N VAL A 49 -8.45 -6.90 7.96
CA VAL A 49 -8.76 -7.85 6.90
C VAL A 49 -7.51 -8.03 6.06
N LYS A 50 -6.74 -9.08 6.35
CA LYS A 50 -5.57 -9.44 5.54
C LYS A 50 -6.00 -10.21 4.30
N THR A 51 -5.14 -10.18 3.28
CA THR A 51 -5.26 -11.08 2.14
C THR A 51 -5.22 -12.55 2.60
N SER A 52 -6.02 -13.39 1.96
CA SER A 52 -5.96 -14.85 2.07
C SER A 52 -5.98 -15.47 0.68
N GLU A 53 -5.33 -16.62 0.53
CA GLU A 53 -5.26 -17.37 -0.73
C GLU A 53 -6.66 -17.62 -1.31
N GLY A 54 -6.84 -17.33 -2.60
CA GLY A 54 -8.08 -17.59 -3.33
C GLY A 54 -9.31 -16.80 -2.87
N MET A 55 -9.16 -15.71 -2.11
CA MET A 55 -10.31 -14.90 -1.67
C MET A 55 -11.05 -14.20 -2.82
N GLY A 56 -10.41 -14.09 -3.99
CA GLY A 56 -10.97 -13.47 -5.19
C GLY A 56 -10.86 -11.95 -5.18
N LEU A 57 -11.00 -11.36 -6.37
CA LEU A 57 -10.70 -9.95 -6.62
C LEU A 57 -11.54 -8.97 -5.79
N ALA A 58 -12.84 -9.22 -5.65
CA ALA A 58 -13.73 -8.34 -4.91
C ALA A 58 -13.41 -8.33 -3.41
N ALA A 59 -13.11 -9.48 -2.83
CA ALA A 59 -12.74 -9.58 -1.42
C ALA A 59 -11.35 -8.97 -1.19
N TRP A 60 -10.39 -9.20 -2.09
CA TRP A 60 -9.07 -8.59 -2.03
C TRP A 60 -9.15 -7.06 -2.12
N LEU A 61 -9.96 -6.51 -3.03
CA LEU A 61 -10.20 -5.06 -3.15
C LEU A 61 -10.76 -4.42 -1.87
N ALA A 62 -11.48 -5.20 -1.06
CA ALA A 62 -12.06 -4.77 0.22
C ALA A 62 -11.14 -5.04 1.44
N SER A 63 -9.97 -5.64 1.23
CA SER A 63 -8.99 -5.95 2.28
C SER A 63 -8.07 -4.76 2.59
N ASP A 64 -7.36 -4.83 3.71
CA ASP A 64 -6.37 -3.84 4.15
C ASP A 64 -4.98 -4.03 3.49
N ASP A 65 -4.87 -4.91 2.49
CA ASP A 65 -3.61 -5.32 1.87
C ASP A 65 -3.51 -4.90 0.38
N VAL A 66 -4.28 -3.88 0.01
CA VAL A 66 -4.28 -3.25 -1.31
C VAL A 66 -3.31 -2.06 -1.32
N GLY A 67 -2.49 -1.95 -2.36
CA GLY A 67 -1.59 -0.82 -2.59
C GLY A 67 -1.77 -0.22 -3.97
N ALA A 68 -1.18 0.95 -4.24
CA ALA A 68 -1.34 1.63 -5.52
C ALA A 68 -0.82 0.78 -6.71
N SER A 69 0.36 0.16 -6.55
CA SER A 69 0.96 -0.72 -7.56
C SER A 69 0.14 -2.00 -7.80
N SER A 70 -0.27 -2.70 -6.74
CA SER A 70 -1.08 -3.92 -6.87
C SER A 70 -2.48 -3.61 -7.39
N LYS A 71 -3.07 -2.46 -7.02
CA LYS A 71 -4.36 -2.02 -7.57
C LYS A 71 -4.27 -1.69 -9.06
N TYR A 72 -3.18 -1.07 -9.51
CA TYR A 72 -2.93 -0.89 -10.94
C TYR A 72 -2.78 -2.23 -11.66
N MET A 73 -1.97 -3.15 -11.14
CA MET A 73 -1.81 -4.49 -11.70
C MET A 73 -3.15 -5.24 -11.79
N ALA A 74 -3.93 -5.27 -10.71
CA ALA A 74 -5.27 -5.87 -10.72
C ALA A 74 -6.20 -5.22 -11.75
N SER A 75 -6.13 -3.89 -11.93
CA SER A 75 -6.95 -3.20 -12.92
C SER A 75 -6.63 -3.62 -14.36
N VAL A 76 -5.34 -3.77 -14.68
CA VAL A 76 -4.85 -4.19 -15.99
C VAL A 76 -5.22 -5.64 -16.25
N LEU A 77 -4.83 -6.55 -15.35
CA LEU A 77 -5.02 -7.99 -15.53
C LEU A 77 -6.50 -8.39 -15.53
N SER A 78 -7.29 -7.84 -14.61
CA SER A 78 -8.72 -8.21 -14.56
C SER A 78 -9.57 -7.52 -15.65
N GLY A 79 -9.17 -6.33 -16.09
CA GLY A 79 -9.99 -5.47 -16.95
C GLY A 79 -11.32 -5.01 -16.32
N GLN A 80 -11.54 -5.22 -15.01
CA GLN A 80 -12.83 -4.97 -14.35
C GLN A 80 -13.00 -3.55 -13.82
N PHE A 81 -11.91 -2.79 -13.68
CA PHE A 81 -11.92 -1.42 -13.18
C PHE A 81 -10.69 -0.67 -13.67
N ASN A 82 -10.65 0.65 -13.44
CA ASN A 82 -9.50 1.50 -13.77
C ASN A 82 -8.79 1.94 -12.51
N ALA A 83 -7.45 1.93 -12.53
CA ALA A 83 -6.62 2.51 -11.49
C ALA A 83 -5.52 3.40 -12.11
N PRO A 84 -5.08 4.47 -11.41
CA PRO A 84 -3.96 5.28 -11.88
C PRO A 84 -2.70 4.45 -12.08
N HIS A 85 -1.88 4.84 -13.06
CA HIS A 85 -0.62 4.17 -13.33
C HIS A 85 0.32 4.25 -12.11
N HIS A 86 0.65 3.07 -11.57
CA HIS A 86 1.62 2.90 -10.50
C HIS A 86 2.40 1.60 -10.74
N TYR A 87 3.61 1.53 -10.18
CA TYR A 87 4.48 0.37 -10.20
C TYR A 87 5.14 0.19 -8.82
N PRO A 88 5.69 -0.99 -8.49
CA PRO A 88 6.33 -1.19 -7.19
C PRO A 88 7.58 -0.34 -7.01
N TRP A 89 7.65 0.51 -5.98
CA TRP A 89 8.84 1.32 -5.70
C TRP A 89 9.85 0.60 -4.81
N ASP A 90 9.36 -0.33 -3.99
CA ASP A 90 10.15 -1.08 -3.03
C ASP A 90 9.60 -2.51 -2.84
N GLY A 91 10.23 -3.26 -1.94
CA GLY A 91 9.82 -4.63 -1.63
C GLY A 91 8.44 -4.73 -0.97
N ALA A 92 7.96 -3.68 -0.28
CA ALA A 92 6.63 -3.70 0.31
C ALA A 92 5.54 -3.53 -0.75
N ASP A 93 5.77 -2.66 -1.74
CA ASP A 93 4.91 -2.56 -2.92
C ASP A 93 4.90 -3.85 -3.74
N LEU A 94 6.05 -4.49 -3.93
CA LEU A 94 6.14 -5.77 -4.64
C LEU A 94 5.40 -6.87 -3.86
N GLY A 95 5.59 -6.94 -2.54
CA GLY A 95 4.90 -7.90 -1.68
C GLY A 95 3.39 -7.84 -1.80
N ARG A 96 2.81 -6.63 -1.94
CA ARG A 96 1.36 -6.47 -2.20
C ARG A 96 0.95 -6.98 -3.59
N CYS A 97 1.82 -6.90 -4.59
CA CYS A 97 1.56 -7.46 -5.93
C CYS A 97 1.64 -8.99 -5.91
N ILE A 98 2.57 -9.57 -5.15
CA ILE A 98 2.69 -11.02 -4.95
C ILE A 98 1.44 -11.55 -4.25
N ARG A 99 1.04 -10.94 -3.12
CA ARG A 99 -0.15 -11.34 -2.37
C ARG A 99 -1.45 -11.17 -3.16
N LEU A 100 -1.53 -10.22 -4.09
CA LEU A 100 -2.65 -10.14 -5.04
C LEU A 100 -2.77 -11.43 -5.88
N LEU A 101 -1.67 -12.00 -6.38
CA LEU A 101 -1.73 -13.24 -7.16
C LEU A 101 -2.06 -14.46 -6.29
N GLU A 102 -1.69 -14.45 -5.01
CA GLU A 102 -2.14 -15.46 -4.05
C GLU A 102 -3.65 -15.33 -3.80
N ALA A 103 -4.14 -14.10 -3.66
CA ALA A 103 -5.56 -13.80 -3.45
C ALA A 103 -6.44 -14.14 -4.66
N VAL A 104 -5.90 -13.95 -5.87
CA VAL A 104 -6.60 -14.05 -7.15
C VAL A 104 -5.74 -14.86 -8.14
N PRO A 105 -5.57 -16.19 -7.94
CA PRO A 105 -4.65 -17.01 -8.72
C PRO A 105 -4.90 -17.01 -10.22
N GLU A 106 -6.14 -16.76 -10.65
CA GLU A 106 -6.51 -16.65 -12.07
C GLU A 106 -5.73 -15.55 -12.82
N LEU A 107 -5.34 -14.47 -12.12
CA LEU A 107 -4.57 -13.36 -12.72
C LEU A 107 -3.11 -13.75 -13.00
N ALA A 108 -2.57 -14.78 -12.36
CA ALA A 108 -1.16 -15.16 -12.51
C ALA A 108 -0.83 -15.55 -13.96
N SER A 109 -1.79 -16.15 -14.68
CA SER A 109 -1.64 -16.53 -16.09
C SER A 109 -1.43 -15.33 -17.03
N GLN A 110 -1.89 -14.14 -16.62
CA GLN A 110 -1.82 -12.91 -17.41
C GLN A 110 -0.70 -11.97 -16.96
N LEU A 111 0.10 -12.36 -15.97
CA LEU A 111 1.13 -11.48 -15.40
C LEU A 111 2.08 -10.87 -16.45
N HIS A 112 2.36 -11.61 -17.52
CA HIS A 112 3.19 -11.16 -18.65
C HIS A 112 2.64 -9.90 -19.35
N GLU A 113 1.33 -9.64 -19.29
CA GLU A 113 0.69 -8.46 -19.88
C GLU A 113 1.16 -7.15 -19.21
N MET A 114 1.63 -7.22 -17.97
CA MET A 114 2.18 -6.04 -17.28
C MET A 114 3.43 -5.50 -17.99
N LYS A 115 4.18 -6.34 -18.72
CA LYS A 115 5.46 -5.97 -19.35
C LYS A 115 5.36 -4.75 -20.28
N VAL A 116 4.21 -4.58 -20.95
CA VAL A 116 3.99 -3.47 -21.90
C VAL A 116 3.45 -2.19 -21.23
N CYS A 117 3.13 -2.22 -19.94
CA CYS A 117 2.52 -1.09 -19.24
C CYS A 117 3.49 0.08 -19.02
N SER A 118 4.77 -0.21 -18.77
CA SER A 118 5.84 0.79 -18.65
C SER A 118 7.21 0.10 -18.62
N PRO A 119 8.31 0.84 -18.82
CA PRO A 119 9.66 0.30 -18.60
C PRO A 119 9.85 -0.28 -17.20
N GLN A 120 9.24 0.32 -16.18
CA GLN A 120 9.30 -0.17 -14.80
C GLN A 120 8.58 -1.49 -14.63
N TRP A 121 7.37 -1.64 -15.20
CA TRP A 121 6.69 -2.93 -15.19
C TRP A 121 7.41 -3.98 -16.02
N SER A 122 8.05 -3.62 -17.14
CA SER A 122 8.92 -4.55 -17.86
C SER A 122 10.03 -5.06 -16.95
N ALA A 123 10.74 -4.18 -16.23
CA ALA A 123 11.78 -4.58 -15.30
C ALA A 123 11.25 -5.45 -14.14
N VAL A 124 10.06 -5.15 -13.62
CA VAL A 124 9.39 -5.97 -12.59
C VAL A 124 9.13 -7.38 -13.11
N ILE A 125 8.55 -7.51 -14.30
CA ILE A 125 8.23 -8.83 -14.89
C ILE A 125 9.50 -9.59 -15.26
N ASP A 126 10.50 -8.92 -15.83
CA ASP A 126 11.77 -9.54 -16.22
C ASP A 126 12.56 -10.08 -15.02
N ASN A 127 12.33 -9.56 -13.82
CA ASN A 127 12.98 -10.00 -12.58
C ASN A 127 12.03 -10.69 -11.60
N TRP A 128 10.80 -11.00 -12.02
CA TRP A 128 9.70 -11.38 -11.12
C TRP A 128 10.08 -12.54 -10.19
N ASP A 129 10.57 -13.65 -10.74
CA ASP A 129 10.88 -14.85 -9.96
C ASP A 129 12.00 -14.59 -8.94
N LYS A 130 13.08 -13.93 -9.36
CA LYS A 130 14.20 -13.55 -8.47
C LYS A 130 13.73 -12.65 -7.33
N TRP A 131 12.94 -11.63 -7.64
CA TRP A 131 12.49 -10.68 -6.63
C TRP A 131 11.45 -11.29 -5.69
N LYS A 132 10.60 -12.19 -6.20
CA LYS A 132 9.68 -12.99 -5.39
C LYS A 132 10.45 -13.89 -4.41
N GLU A 133 11.50 -14.57 -4.87
CA GLU A 133 12.34 -15.40 -4.01
C GLU A 133 13.00 -14.57 -2.89
N LEU A 134 13.60 -13.42 -3.22
CA LEU A 134 14.18 -12.52 -2.21
C LEU A 134 13.13 -12.01 -1.21
N TYR A 135 11.92 -11.72 -1.68
CA TYR A 135 10.81 -11.30 -0.82
C TYR A 135 10.40 -12.42 0.15
N GLU A 136 10.23 -13.64 -0.35
CA GLU A 136 9.84 -14.82 0.44
C GLU A 136 10.94 -15.24 1.44
N ALA A 137 12.21 -15.06 1.07
CA ALA A 137 13.35 -15.29 1.95
C ALA A 137 13.52 -14.20 3.04
N GLY A 138 12.78 -13.10 2.97
CA GLY A 138 12.91 -11.97 3.90
C GLY A 138 14.15 -11.10 3.64
N GLU A 139 14.78 -11.21 2.47
CA GLU A 139 16.00 -10.51 2.07
C GLU A 139 15.70 -9.08 1.59
N GLY A 140 14.99 -8.31 2.41
CA GLY A 140 14.44 -7.00 2.03
C GLY A 140 15.49 -5.96 1.60
N LYS A 141 16.72 -6.05 2.15
CA LYS A 141 17.82 -5.14 1.78
C LYS A 141 18.32 -5.42 0.37
N GLU A 142 18.52 -6.69 0.03
CA GLU A 142 18.97 -7.10 -1.30
C GLU A 142 17.88 -6.82 -2.34
N LEU A 143 16.62 -7.16 -2.03
CA LEU A 143 15.48 -6.84 -2.88
C LEU A 143 15.38 -5.35 -3.18
N TYR A 144 15.56 -4.50 -2.17
CA TYR A 144 15.56 -3.05 -2.36
C TYR A 144 16.68 -2.58 -3.29
N GLN A 145 17.88 -3.13 -3.15
CA GLN A 145 19.03 -2.79 -4.02
C GLN A 145 18.79 -3.21 -5.47
N GLU A 146 18.22 -4.40 -5.67
CA GLU A 146 17.86 -4.94 -6.98
C GLU A 146 16.83 -4.04 -7.70
N ILE A 147 15.73 -3.71 -7.02
CA ILE A 147 14.68 -2.83 -7.56
C ILE A 147 15.27 -1.46 -7.95
N LYS A 148 16.07 -0.85 -7.06
CA LYS A 148 16.67 0.47 -7.33
C LYS A 148 17.66 0.43 -8.49
N SER A 149 18.44 -0.64 -8.60
CA SER A 149 19.41 -0.82 -9.70
C SER A 149 18.70 -0.99 -11.04
N ALA A 150 17.63 -1.79 -11.07
CA ALA A 150 16.81 -1.98 -12.26
C ALA A 150 16.14 -0.68 -12.72
N TYR A 151 15.65 0.16 -11.81
CA TYR A 151 15.03 1.44 -12.20
C TYR A 151 16.04 2.49 -12.62
N LYS A 152 17.21 2.53 -11.98
CA LYS A 152 18.29 3.44 -12.36
C LYS A 152 18.81 3.16 -13.78
N SER A 153 18.90 1.89 -14.19
CA SER A 153 19.33 1.54 -15.55
C SER A 153 18.34 2.05 -16.61
N ILE A 154 17.03 2.02 -16.32
CA ILE A 154 15.99 2.59 -17.18
C ILE A 154 16.18 4.10 -17.36
N GLU A 155 16.41 4.83 -16.26
CA GLU A 155 16.63 6.28 -16.31
C GLU A 155 17.87 6.65 -17.12
N THR A 156 18.94 5.86 -16.96
CA THR A 156 20.20 6.05 -17.70
C THR A 156 20.02 5.81 -19.20
N ASN A 157 19.20 4.82 -19.58
CA ASN A 157 18.93 4.47 -20.97
C ASN A 157 17.96 5.43 -21.69
N LYS A 158 17.26 6.32 -20.98
CA LYS A 158 16.44 7.38 -21.57
C LYS A 158 17.23 8.64 -21.92
N GLY A 159 18.50 8.72 -21.53
CA GLY A 159 19.39 9.86 -21.74
C GLY A 159 20.31 9.78 -22.97
N VAL A 160 20.02 8.87 -23.92
CA VAL A 160 20.74 8.71 -25.20
C VAL A 160 19.79 8.97 -26.36
#